data_AF-A0A925WKY0-F1
#
_entry.id   AF-A0A925WKY0-F1
#
_cell.length_a   1.000
_cell.length_b   1.000
_cell.length_c   1.000
_cell.angle_alpha   90.00
_cell.angle_beta   90.00
_cell.angle_gamma   90.00
#
_symmetry.space_group_name_H-M   'P 1'
#
loop_
_entity.id
_entity.type
_entity.pdbx_description
1 polymer ?
#
loop_
_entity_poly.entity_id
_entity_poly.type
_entity_poly.pdbx_seq_one_letter_code
_entity_poly.pdbx_strand_id
1 'polypeptide(L)' 'MYFRVQRLINQIVPDEPDPQAANLLPEVLGGQFGEMQMMMQHFFQSFNPRANAKSLPQNRG' A
#
# COMPACT_ATOMS: atom_id res chain seq x y z
N MET A 1 -10.24 -4.33 11.63
CA MET A 1 -9.56 -5.52 12.21
C MET A 1 -8.85 -6.25 11.10
N TYR A 2 -7.59 -6.65 11.28
CA TYR A 2 -6.80 -7.36 10.28
C TYR A 2 -6.49 -8.78 10.75
N PHE A 3 -6.41 -9.71 9.79
CA PHE A 3 -5.99 -11.10 10.03
C PHE A 3 -4.79 -11.40 9.15
N ARG A 4 -3.78 -12.09 9.71
CA ARG A 4 -2.61 -12.54 8.95
C ARG A 4 -2.85 -13.96 8.45
N VAL A 5 -2.86 -14.14 7.14
CA VAL A 5 -2.82 -15.47 6.51
C VAL A 5 -1.36 -15.75 6.12
N GLN A 6 -0.85 -16.93 6.48
CA GLN A 6 0.52 -17.36 6.14
C GLN A 6 0.61 -17.83 4.69
N ARG A 7 0.26 -16.95 3.76
CA ARG A 7 0.30 -17.22 2.32
C ARG A 7 0.87 -16.00 1.61
N LEU A 8 1.79 -16.23 0.68
CA LEU A 8 2.25 -15.19 -0.24
C LEU A 8 1.12 -14.83 -1.21
N ILE A 9 1.04 -13.55 -1.59
CA ILE A 9 0.06 -13.08 -2.57
C ILE A 9 0.34 -13.74 -3.93
N ASN A 10 1.62 -13.85 -4.29
CA ASN A 10 2.10 -14.49 -5.51
C ASN A 10 3.10 -15.60 -5.17
N GLN A 11 3.17 -16.66 -5.99
CA GLN A 11 4.21 -17.67 -5.85
C GLN A 11 5.56 -17.06 -6.24
N ILE A 12 6.58 -17.31 -5.43
CA ILE A 12 7.96 -16.91 -5.71
C ILE A 12 8.67 -18.14 -6.27
N VAL A 13 9.18 -18.04 -7.50
CA VAL A 13 10.07 -19.06 -8.05
C VAL A 13 11.45 -18.85 -7.40
N PRO A 14 12.03 -19.88 -6.76
CA PRO A 14 13.38 -19.77 -6.22
C PRO A 14 14.36 -19.61 -7.39
N ASP A 15 15.07 -18.50 -7.41
CA ASP A 15 16.19 -18.24 -8.33
C ASP A 15 17.52 -18.33 -7.56
N GLU A 16 18.63 -18.32 -8.29
CA GLU A 16 19.97 -18.21 -7.70
C GLU A 16 20.10 -16.92 -6.86
N PRO A 17 20.85 -16.95 -5.75
CA PRO A 17 21.00 -15.78 -4.90
C PRO A 17 21.78 -14.67 -5.62
N ASP A 18 21.06 -13.66 -6.10
CA ASP A 18 21.66 -12.48 -6.73
C ASP A 18 21.88 -11.33 -5.73
N PRO A 19 23.15 -11.00 -5.39
CA PRO A 19 23.46 -9.91 -4.48
C PRO A 19 23.08 -8.53 -5.05
N GLN A 20 22.98 -8.36 -6.37
CA GLN A 20 22.54 -7.09 -6.99
C GLN A 20 21.04 -6.89 -6.79
N ALA A 21 20.22 -7.90 -7.07
CA ALA A 21 18.79 -7.88 -6.77
C ALA A 21 18.54 -7.62 -5.27
N ALA A 22 19.28 -8.28 -4.38
CA ALA A 22 19.15 -8.08 -2.94
C ALA A 22 19.42 -6.64 -2.47
N ASN A 23 20.32 -5.92 -3.15
CA ASN A 23 20.60 -4.51 -2.87
C ASN A 23 19.50 -3.55 -3.37
N LEU A 24 18.74 -3.95 -4.40
CA LEU A 24 17.64 -3.15 -4.97
C LEU A 24 16.29 -3.38 -4.27
N LEU A 25 16.07 -4.58 -3.68
CA LEU A 25 14.83 -4.91 -2.97
C LEU A 25 14.45 -3.90 -1.86
N PRO A 26 15.38 -3.38 -1.02
CA PRO A 26 15.05 -2.38 -0.02
C PRO A 26 14.46 -1.08 -0.60
N GLU A 27 14.88 -0.69 -1.80
CA GLU A 27 14.36 0.50 -2.48
C GLU A 27 12.93 0.25 -3.00
N VAL A 28 12.67 -0.94 -3.56
CA VAL A 28 11.32 -1.32 -4.01
C VAL A 28 10.35 -1.54 -2.85
N LEU A 29 10.82 -2.07 -1.72
CA LEU A 29 9.99 -2.29 -0.54
C LEU A 29 9.81 -1.01 0.29
N GLY A 30 10.88 -0.26 0.53
CA GLY A 30 10.94 0.82 1.51
C GLY A 30 11.48 2.15 1.02
N GLY A 31 11.82 2.26 -0.27
CA GLY A 31 12.17 3.53 -0.89
C GLY A 31 10.99 4.48 -1.00
N GLN A 32 11.25 5.67 -1.53
CA GLN A 32 10.26 6.75 -1.64
C GLN A 32 8.99 6.35 -2.41
N PHE A 33 9.13 5.44 -3.38
CA PHE A 33 8.02 4.91 -4.18
C PHE A 33 7.76 3.42 -3.89
N GLY A 34 8.28 2.93 -2.77
CA GLY A 34 8.19 1.54 -2.39
C GLY A 34 6.83 1.12 -1.86
N GLU A 35 6.64 -0.18 -1.75
CA GLU A 35 5.38 -0.79 -1.33
C GLU A 35 4.93 -0.33 0.07
N MET A 36 5.87 -0.14 1.00
CA MET A 36 5.57 0.35 2.35
C MET A 36 5.01 1.76 2.33
N GLN A 37 5.51 2.64 1.45
CA GLN A 37 5.00 4.00 1.32
C GLN A 37 3.56 3.99 0.81
N MET A 38 3.28 3.25 -0.27
CA MET A 38 1.94 3.15 -0.85
C MET A 38 0.95 2.52 0.15
N MET A 39 1.36 1.44 0.83
CA MET A 39 0.56 0.81 1.87
C MET A 39 0.21 1.80 2.99
N MET A 40 1.18 2.53 3.52
CA MET A 40 0.97 3.48 4.61
C MET A 40 0.15 4.69 4.19
N GLN A 41 0.33 5.18 2.96
CA GLN A 41 -0.50 6.26 2.41
C GLN A 41 -1.98 5.88 2.39
N HIS A 42 -2.32 4.72 1.81
CA HIS A 42 -3.71 4.24 1.77
C HIS A 42 -4.25 3.90 3.14
N PHE A 43 -3.40 3.33 4.02
CA PHE A 43 -3.75 3.09 5.40
C PHE A 43 -4.17 4.39 6.08
N PHE A 44 -3.31 5.41 6.17
CA PHE A 44 -3.67 6.66 6.86
C PHE A 44 -4.82 7.44 6.20
N GLN A 45 -4.99 7.37 4.88
CA GLN A 45 -6.17 7.92 4.20
C GLN A 45 -7.47 7.24 4.68
N SER A 46 -7.45 5.92 4.86
CA SER A 46 -8.61 5.16 5.35
C SER A 46 -8.91 5.40 6.83
N PHE A 47 -7.90 5.70 7.66
CA PHE A 47 -8.07 6.02 9.08
C PHE A 47 -8.57 7.45 9.30
N ASN A 48 -8.23 8.39 8.41
CA ASN A 48 -8.65 9.79 8.50
C ASN A 48 -9.43 10.24 7.25
N PRO A 49 -10.61 9.66 6.97
CA PRO A 49 -11.46 10.14 5.89
C PRO A 49 -11.95 11.55 6.26
N ARG A 50 -11.43 12.57 5.57
CA ARG A 50 -12.09 13.87 5.54
C ARG A 50 -13.41 13.62 4.84
N ALA A 51 -14.52 13.84 5.54
CA ALA A 51 -15.83 13.73 4.93
C ALA A 51 -15.82 14.60 3.68
N ASN A 52 -15.77 13.97 2.50
CA ASN A 52 -16.36 14.57 1.31
C ASN A 52 -17.85 14.55 1.61
N ALA A 53 -18.29 15.51 2.42
CA ALA A 53 -19.67 15.87 2.56
C ALA A 53 -20.11 16.14 1.14
N LYS A 54 -20.72 15.12 0.53
CA LYS A 54 -21.53 15.25 -0.65
C LYS A 54 -22.50 16.36 -0.29
N SER A 55 -22.21 17.58 -0.74
CA SER A 55 -23.11 18.70 -0.59
C SER A 55 -24.38 18.24 -1.29
N LEU A 56 -25.39 17.88 -0.49
CA LEU A 56 -26.74 17.67 -0.99
C LEU A 56 -27.05 18.89 -1.86
N PRO A 57 -27.63 18.72 -3.06
CA PRO A 57 -28.01 19.86 -3.88
C PRO A 57 -28.94 20.73 -3.03
N GLN A 58 -28.43 21.87 -2.56
CA GLN A 58 -29.22 22.89 -1.90
C GLN A 58 -30.21 23.37 -2.95
N ASN A 59 -31.44 22.86 -2.82
CA ASN A 59 -32.58 23.27 -3.61
C ASN A 59 -32.80 24.77 -3.34
N ARG A 60 -32.32 25.62 -4.25
CA ARG A 60 -32.63 27.05 -4.25
C ARG A 60 -34.08 27.18 -4.71
N GLY A 61 -34.98 27.26 -3.72
CA GLY A 61 -36.29 27.87 -3.91
C GLY A 61 -36.18 29.38 -4.14
#